data_AF-A0A8T5QPL0-F1
#
_entry.id   AF-A0A8T5QPL0-F1
#
_cell.length_a   1.000
_cell.length_b   1.000
_cell.length_c   1.000
_cell.angle_alpha   90.00
_cell.angle_beta   90.00
_cell.angle_gamma   90.00
#
_symmetry.space_group_name_H-M   'P 1'
#
loop_
_entity.id
_entity.type
_entity.pdbx_description
1 polymer ?
#
loop_
_entity_poly.entity_id
_entity_poly.type
_entity_poly.pdbx_seq_one_letter_code
_entity_poly.pdbx_strand_id
1 'polypeptide(L)' 'MAKNNIMKFTVTPDQKKQIELRAKINGYNSIASYIRDLALNNDFLIKFNQMYNKIMNNEIQKRKNS' A
#
# COMPACT_ATOMS: atom_id res chain seq x y z
N MET A 1 -12.15 29.21 8.59
CA MET A 1 -12.41 27.81 9.00
C MET A 1 -11.77 26.90 7.97
N ALA A 2 -10.88 25.97 8.37
CA ALA A 2 -10.29 25.03 7.42
C ALA A 2 -11.38 24.06 6.91
N LYS A 3 -11.52 23.91 5.60
CA LYS A 3 -12.39 22.89 5.00
C LYS A 3 -11.79 21.52 5.29
N ASN A 4 -12.48 20.73 6.11
CA ASN A 4 -12.06 19.37 6.43
C ASN A 4 -12.52 18.43 5.30
N ASN A 5 -11.63 18.10 4.36
CA ASN A 5 -11.91 17.13 3.31
C ASN A 5 -11.83 15.71 3.87
N ILE A 6 -12.99 15.11 4.16
CA ILE A 6 -13.09 13.74 4.66
C ILE A 6 -13.17 12.79 3.46
N MET A 7 -12.17 11.92 3.28
CA MET A 7 -12.24 10.81 2.32
C MET A 7 -12.89 9.60 2.98
N LYS A 8 -13.88 9.01 2.30
CA LYS A 8 -14.54 7.76 2.71
C LYS A 8 -14.48 6.78 1.54
N PHE A 9 -14.16 5.54 1.83
CA PHE A 9 -14.17 4.44 0.87
C PHE A 9 -14.52 3.14 1.62
N THR A 10 -15.11 2.20 0.88
CA THR A 10 -15.50 0.90 1.42
C THR A 10 -14.48 -0.14 0.98
N VAL A 11 -14.14 -1.06 1.89
CA VAL A 11 -13.26 -2.19 1.61
C VAL A 11 -13.92 -3.48 2.07
N THR A 12 -13.58 -4.58 1.40
CA THR A 12 -13.93 -5.93 1.87
C THR A 12 -13.18 -6.28 3.16
N PRO A 13 -13.65 -7.26 3.94
CA PRO A 13 -12.95 -7.72 5.14
C PRO A 13 -11.52 -8.17 4.88
N ASP A 14 -11.26 -8.83 3.75
CA ASP A 14 -9.91 -9.30 3.40
C ASP A 14 -8.99 -8.14 3.01
N GLN A 15 -9.49 -7.15 2.26
CA GLN A 15 -8.74 -5.93 1.98
C GLN A 15 -8.39 -5.19 3.28
N LYS A 16 -9.33 -5.11 4.24
CA LYS A 16 -9.06 -4.50 5.55
C LYS A 16 -7.91 -5.20 6.28
N LYS A 17 -7.92 -6.53 6.36
CA LYS A 17 -6.83 -7.31 6.97
C LYS A 17 -5.48 -7.03 6.30
N GLN A 18 -5.45 -6.98 4.97
CA GLN A 18 -4.22 -6.69 4.22
C GLN A 18 -3.69 -5.28 4.50
N ILE A 19 -4.59 -4.28 4.57
CA ILE A 19 -4.22 -2.90 4.90
C ILE A 19 -3.69 -2.82 6.33
N GLU A 20 -4.34 -3.46 7.29
CA GLU A 20 -3.90 -3.51 8.70
C GLU A 20 -2.52 -4.14 8.85
N LEU A 21 -2.31 -5.29 8.20
CA LEU A 21 -1.03 -5.97 8.20
C LEU A 21 0.08 -5.08 7.64
N ARG A 22 -0.16 -4.43 6.50
CA ARG A 22 0.81 -3.53 5.87
C ARG A 22 1.08 -2.30 6.73
N ALA A 23 0.06 -1.69 7.33
CA ALA A 23 0.23 -0.58 8.25
C ALA A 23 1.16 -0.97 9.42
N LYS A 24 0.92 -2.14 10.03
CA LYS A 24 1.75 -2.65 11.12
C LYS A 24 3.19 -2.91 10.69
N ILE A 25 3.40 -3.55 9.54
CA ILE A 25 4.75 -3.82 8.99
C ILE A 25 5.53 -2.51 8.76
N ASN A 26 4.85 -1.44 8.35
CA ASN A 26 5.46 -0.14 8.12
C ASN A 26 5.51 0.75 9.38
N GLY A 27 5.21 0.20 10.57
CA GLY A 27 5.33 0.93 11.85
C GLY A 27 4.21 1.94 12.13
N TYR A 28 3.08 1.85 11.43
CA TYR A 28 1.96 2.76 11.63
C TYR A 28 1.06 2.30 12.78
N ASN A 29 0.74 3.24 13.68
CA ASN A 29 -0.18 3.01 14.81
C ASN A 29 -1.66 3.05 14.41
N SER A 30 -1.99 3.54 13.21
CA SER A 30 -3.36 3.54 12.70
C SER A 30 -3.41 3.35 11.19
N ILE A 31 -4.45 2.66 10.73
CA ILE A 31 -4.76 2.52 9.30
C ILE A 31 -4.94 3.90 8.66
N ALA A 32 -5.60 4.83 9.34
CA ALA A 32 -5.89 6.16 8.80
C ALA A 32 -4.61 6.96 8.53
N SER A 33 -3.62 6.90 9.43
CA SER A 33 -2.31 7.52 9.24
C SER A 33 -1.57 6.89 8.05
N TYR A 34 -1.60 5.55 7.95
CA TYR A 34 -0.99 4.84 6.84
C TYR A 34 -1.61 5.25 5.50
N ILE A 35 -2.95 5.20 5.38
CA ILE A 35 -3.66 5.56 4.15
C ILE A 35 -3.46 7.05 3.80
N ARG A 36 -3.43 7.94 4.80
CA ARG A 36 -3.17 9.37 4.57
C ARG A 36 -1.78 9.57 3.97
N ASP A 37 -0.76 8.94 4.53
CA ASP A 37 0.61 9.05 4.01
C ASP A 37 0.72 8.44 2.60
N LEU A 38 0.05 7.32 2.33
CA LEU A 38 -0.03 6.74 0.99
C LEU A 38 -0.66 7.70 -0.03
N ALA A 39 -1.74 8.35 0.36
CA ALA A 39 -2.48 9.25 -0.51
C ALA A 39 -1.74 10.57 -0.77
N LEU A 40 -0.91 11.01 0.17
CA LEU A 40 -0.15 12.26 0.07
C LEU A 40 1.25 12.05 -0.53
N ASN A 41 1.89 10.91 -0.26
CA ASN A 41 3.20 10.58 -0.80
C ASN A 41 3.04 9.73 -2.06
N ASN A 42 2.89 10.40 -3.21
CA ASN A 42 2.98 9.79 -4.55
C ASN A 42 4.22 8.88 -4.66
N ASP A 43 5.31 9.25 -4.00
CA ASP A 43 6.55 8.47 -3.92
C ASP A 43 6.38 7.09 -3.29
N PHE A 44 5.49 6.92 -2.29
CA PHE A 44 5.26 5.58 -1.75
C PHE A 44 4.56 4.70 -2.79
N LEU A 45 3.50 5.20 -3.44
CA LEU A 45 2.79 4.45 -4.48
C LEU A 45 3.72 4.12 -5.65
N ILE A 46 4.59 5.05 -6.05
CA ILE A 46 5.59 4.83 -7.08
C ILE A 46 6.61 3.78 -6.64
N LYS A 47 7.21 3.91 -5.45
CA LYS A 47 8.18 2.94 -4.91
C LYS A 47 7.57 1.56 -4.68
N PHE A 48 6.32 1.50 -4.21
CA PHE A 48 5.56 0.27 -4.03
C PHE A 48 5.34 -0.44 -5.37
N ASN A 49 4.88 0.28 -6.40
CA ASN A 49 4.68 -0.28 -7.73
C ASN A 49 6.01 -0.75 -8.35
N GLN A 50 7.09 0.01 -8.19
CA GLN A 50 8.42 -0.40 -8.64
C GLN A 50 8.90 -1.68 -7.94
N MET A 51 8.74 -1.77 -6.62
CA MET A 51 9.11 -2.96 -5.85
C MET A 51 8.30 -4.19 -6.25
N TYR A 52 6.97 -4.05 -6.38
CA TYR A 52 6.07 -5.14 -6.78
C TYR A 52 6.45 -5.69 -8.15
N ASN A 53 6.64 -4.81 -9.14
CA ASN A 53 7.03 -5.22 -10.49
C ASN A 53 8.40 -5.92 -10.52
N LYS A 54 9.36 -5.47 -9.70
CA LYS A 54 10.69 -6.11 -9.59
C LYS A 54 10.59 -7.54 -9.06
N ILE A 55 9.78 -7.78 -8.03
CA ILE A 55 9.58 -9.13 -7.47
C ILE A 55 8.95 -10.05 -8.51
N MET A 56 7.87 -9.61 -9.15
CA MET A 56 7.16 -10.40 -10.16
C MET A 56 8.06 -10.75 -11.36
N ASN A 57 8.86 -9.80 -11.84
CA ASN A 57 9.81 -10.05 -12.93
C ASN A 57 10.89 -11.07 -12.54
N ASN A 58 11.41 -11.00 -11.31
CA ASN A 58 12.40 -11.96 -10.84
C ASN A 58 11.81 -13.38 -10.73
N GLU A 59 10.56 -13.52 -10.29
CA GLU A 59 9.87 -14.81 -10.29
C GLU A 59 9.64 -15.36 -11.70
N ILE A 60 9.23 -14.50 -12.64
CA ILE A 60 9.04 -14.90 -14.04
C ILE A 60 10.36 -15.38 -14.65
N GLN A 61 11.47 -14.66 -14.41
CA GLN A 61 12.78 -15.06 -14.93
C GLN A 61 13.28 -16.37 -14.31
N LYS A 62 13.07 -16.58 -13.00
CA LYS A 62 13.37 -17.86 -12.35
C LYS A 62 12.61 -19.03 -12.98
N ARG A 63 11.34 -18.83 -13.35
CA ARG A 63 10.52 -19.86 -14.02
C ARG A 63 10.92 -20.12 -15.47
N LYS A 64 11.58 -19.17 -16.14
CA LYS A 64 12.05 -19.33 -17.52
C LYS A 64 13.41 -20.01 -17.64
N ASN A 65 14.22 -19.94 -16.58
CA ASN A 65 15.58 -20.47 -16.54
C ASN A 65 15.70 -21.79 -15.76
N SER A 66 14.57 -22.42 -15.42
CA SER A 66 14.46 -23.72 -14.76
C SER A 66 13.68 -24.67 -15.66
#